data_AF-W1YS16-F1
#
_entry.id   AF-W1YS16-F1
#
_cell.length_a   1.000
_cell.length_b   1.000
_cell.length_c   1.000
_cell.angle_alpha   90.00
_cell.angle_beta   90.00
_cell.angle_gamma   90.00
#
_symmetry.space_group_name_H-M   'P 1'
#
loop_
_entity.id
_entity.type
_entity.pdbx_description
1 polymer ?
#
loop_
_entity_poly.entity_id
_entity_poly.type
_entity_poly.pdbx_seq_one_letter_code
_entity_poly.pdbx_strand_id
1 'polypeptide(L)' 'AVLMVESEAELLSEDQMLGAVVFGHEQQQVVIQNINELVKEAGKPRWDWQPEPVNEALNARVAALAEARLSDAYR' A
#
# COMPACT_ATOMS: atom_id res chain seq x y z
N ALA A 1 2.77 -7.13 3.38
CA ALA A 1 1.42 -6.70 2.98
C ALA A 1 1.27 -6.93 1.49
N VAL A 2 0.15 -7.47 1.03
CA VAL A 2 -0.12 -7.68 -0.40
C VAL A 2 -0.70 -6.38 -0.97
N LEU A 3 -0.24 -5.97 -2.16
CA LEU A 3 -0.66 -4.71 -2.80
C LEU A 3 -1.75 -4.92 -3.86
N MET A 4 -1.68 -6.00 -4.63
CA MET A 4 -2.61 -6.30 -5.73
C MET A 4 -2.69 -7.82 -5.92
N VAL A 5 -3.87 -8.31 -6.28
CA VAL A 5 -4.16 -9.69 -6.70
C VAL A 5 -5.03 -9.61 -7.95
N GLU A 6 -4.69 -10.36 -8.98
CA GLU A 6 -5.47 -10.53 -10.21
C GLU A 6 -5.57 -12.03 -10.49
N SER A 7 -6.78 -12.56 -10.67
CA SER A 7 -6.98 -14.01 -10.83
C SER A 7 -8.32 -14.36 -11.47
N GLU A 8 -8.38 -15.51 -12.14
CA GLU A 8 -9.59 -16.20 -12.59
C GLU A 8 -9.56 -17.64 -12.04
N ALA A 9 -10.72 -18.19 -11.65
CA ALA A 9 -10.82 -19.54 -11.08
C ALA A 9 -12.15 -20.22 -11.40
N GLU A 10 -12.13 -21.54 -11.61
CA GLU A 10 -13.33 -22.35 -11.84
C GLU A 10 -13.99 -22.76 -10.50
N LEU A 11 -14.78 -21.85 -9.92
CA LEU A 11 -15.62 -22.11 -8.73
C LEU A 11 -14.85 -22.68 -7.52
N LEU A 12 -13.63 -22.19 -7.27
CA LEU A 12 -12.86 -22.53 -6.06
C LEU A 12 -13.44 -21.83 -4.82
N SER A 13 -13.22 -22.40 -3.64
CA SER A 13 -13.65 -21.77 -2.38
C SER A 13 -12.79 -20.55 -2.03
N GLU A 14 -13.34 -19.64 -1.22
CA GLU A 14 -12.61 -18.47 -0.72
C GLU A 14 -11.36 -18.87 0.08
N ASP A 15 -11.43 -19.96 0.86
CA ASP A 15 -10.28 -20.49 1.61
C ASP A 15 -9.15 -20.95 0.67
N GLN A 16 -9.49 -21.58 -0.46
CA GLN A 16 -8.51 -21.97 -1.47
C GLN A 16 -7.89 -20.75 -2.15
N MET A 17 -8.72 -19.76 -2.50
CA MET A 17 -8.26 -18.52 -3.13
C MET A 17 -7.35 -17.71 -2.20
N LEU A 18 -7.72 -17.55 -0.94
CA LEU A 18 -6.88 -16.89 0.06
C LEU A 18 -5.57 -17.65 0.29
N GLY A 19 -5.64 -18.99 0.35
CA GLY A 19 -4.46 -19.85 0.42
C GLY A 19 -3.50 -19.63 -0.74
N ALA A 20 -4.02 -19.49 -1.97
CA ALA A 20 -3.20 -19.19 -3.16
C ALA A 20 -2.51 -17.83 -3.07
N VAL A 21 -3.21 -16.79 -2.59
CA VAL A 21 -2.63 -15.45 -2.38
C VAL A 21 -1.51 -15.48 -1.35
N VAL A 22 -1.73 -16.13 -0.21
CA VAL A 22 -0.72 -16.24 0.85
C VAL A 22 0.50 -17.02 0.35
N PHE A 23 0.28 -18.15 -0.30
CA PHE A 23 1.36 -18.95 -0.88
C PHE A 23 2.19 -18.15 -1.88
N GLY A 24 1.56 -17.45 -2.83
CA GLY A 24 2.26 -16.61 -3.81
C GLY A 24 3.08 -15.50 -3.13
N HIS A 25 2.49 -14.84 -2.12
CA HIS A 25 3.16 -13.79 -1.36
C HIS A 25 4.38 -14.31 -0.55
N GLU A 26 4.34 -15.55 -0.05
CA GLU A 26 5.47 -16.20 0.61
C GLU A 26 6.58 -16.59 -0.39
N GLN A 27 6.20 -17.22 -1.51
CA GLN A 27 7.18 -17.69 -2.49
C GLN A 27 7.91 -16.53 -3.19
N GLN A 28 7.23 -15.40 -3.46
CA GLN A 28 7.87 -14.25 -4.10
C GLN A 28 8.93 -13.55 -3.23
N GLN A 29 9.02 -13.85 -1.92
CA GLN A 29 9.98 -13.17 -1.03
C GLN A 29 11.43 -13.35 -1.48
N VAL A 30 11.76 -14.50 -2.09
CA VAL A 30 13.10 -14.74 -2.66
C VAL A 30 13.44 -13.73 -3.76
N VAL A 31 12.45 -13.30 -4.55
CA VAL A 31 12.64 -12.30 -5.61
C VAL A 31 12.92 -10.93 -4.99
N ILE A 32 12.14 -10.53 -3.97
CA ILE A 32 12.34 -9.27 -3.25
C ILE A 32 13.72 -9.22 -2.60
N GLN A 33 14.15 -10.32 -1.95
CA GLN A 33 15.46 -10.41 -1.32
C GLN A 33 16.59 -10.21 -2.33
N ASN A 34 16.54 -10.90 -3.48
CA ASN A 34 17.56 -10.74 -4.52
C ASN A 34 17.57 -9.34 -5.14
N ILE A 35 16.41 -8.70 -5.34
CA ILE A 35 16.33 -7.30 -5.78
C ILE A 35 17.03 -6.38 -4.76
N ASN A 36 16.81 -6.60 -3.47
CA ASN A 36 17.45 -5.82 -2.41
C ASN A 36 18.97 -6.00 -2.40
N GLU A 37 19.48 -7.22 -2.57
CA GLU A 37 20.92 -7.46 -2.67
C GLU A 37 21.53 -6.77 -3.91
N LEU A 38 20.85 -6.85 -5.05
CA LEU A 38 21.30 -6.15 -6.27
C LEU A 38 21.35 -4.62 -6.08
N VAL A 39 20.37 -4.05 -5.37
CA VAL A 39 20.35 -2.62 -5.05
C VAL A 39 21.48 -2.24 -4.10
N LYS A 40 21.90 -3.12 -3.18
CA LYS A 40 23.07 -2.86 -2.32
C LYS A 40 24.36 -2.84 -3.13
N GLU A 41 24.50 -3.74 -4.11
CA GLU A 41 25.72 -3.85 -4.93
C GLU A 41 25.82 -2.74 -5.99
N ALA A 42 24.72 -2.45 -6.68
CA ALA A 42 24.71 -1.63 -7.89
C ALA A 42 23.60 -0.56 -7.93
N GLY A 43 22.94 -0.28 -6.81
CA GLY A 43 21.87 0.70 -6.73
C GLY A 43 22.36 2.13 -6.97
N LYS A 44 21.57 2.91 -7.72
CA LYS A 44 21.78 4.36 -7.80
C LYS A 44 21.47 5.02 -6.45
N PRO A 45 22.06 6.19 -6.15
CA PRO A 45 21.71 6.95 -4.96
C PRO A 45 20.20 7.17 -4.85
N ARG A 46 19.66 7.06 -3.63
CA ARG A 46 18.30 7.48 -3.34
C ARG A 46 18.20 8.99 -3.60
N TRP A 47 17.04 9.42 -4.08
CA TRP A 47 16.78 10.84 -4.26
C TRP A 47 16.69 11.52 -2.90
N ASP A 48 17.29 12.72 -2.80
CA ASP A 48 17.10 13.60 -1.65
C ASP A 48 15.76 14.33 -1.81
N TRP A 49 14.70 13.61 -1.48
CA TRP A 49 13.33 14.11 -1.52
C TRP A 49 12.78 14.22 -0.10
N GLN A 50 12.07 15.31 0.17
CA GLN A 50 11.34 15.54 1.41
C GLN A 50 9.86 15.82 1.11
N PRO A 51 8.92 15.32 1.92
CA PRO A 51 7.52 15.68 1.79
C PRO A 51 7.30 17.16 2.11
N GLU A 52 6.22 17.73 1.58
CA GLU A 52 5.80 19.06 1.98
C GLU A 52 5.44 19.08 3.48
N PRO A 53 5.89 20.09 4.25
CA PRO A 53 5.53 20.23 5.65
C PRO A 53 4.02 20.36 5.81
N VAL A 54 3.43 19.50 6.65
CA VAL A 54 2.00 19.56 6.94
C VAL A 54 1.68 20.83 7.74
N ASN A 55 0.72 21.61 7.27
CA ASN A 55 0.23 22.78 7.98
C ASN A 55 -0.93 22.40 8.91
N GLU A 56 -0.60 21.99 10.14
CA GLU A 56 -1.57 21.54 11.14
C GLU A 56 -2.61 22.62 11.49
N ALA A 57 -2.21 23.90 11.53
CA ALA A 57 -3.13 25.00 11.83
C ALA A 57 -4.18 25.17 10.72
N LEU A 58 -3.76 25.03 9.46
CA LEU A 58 -4.66 25.04 8.31
C LEU A 58 -5.60 23.83 8.34
N ASN A 59 -5.05 22.63 8.54
CA ASN A 59 -5.85 21.40 8.61
C ASN A 59 -6.91 21.48 9.71
N ALA A 60 -6.54 21.91 10.92
CA ALA A 60 -7.46 22.07 12.04
C ALA A 60 -8.59 23.06 11.73
N ARG A 61 -8.26 24.18 11.05
CA ARG A 61 -9.26 25.17 10.64
C ARG A 61 -10.21 24.62 9.57
N VAL A 62 -9.71 23.86 8.61
CA VAL A 62 -10.54 23.23 7.56
C VAL A 62 -11.45 22.17 8.18
N ALA A 63 -10.92 21.29 9.03
CA ALA A 63 -11.67 20.26 9.72
C ALA A 63 -12.82 20.85 10.55
N ALA A 64 -12.55 21.88 11.38
CA ALA A 64 -13.56 22.54 12.21
C ALA A 64 -14.74 23.14 11.40
N LEU A 65 -14.51 23.53 10.14
CA LEU A 65 -15.53 24.11 9.27
C LEU A 65 -16.27 23.08 8.41
N ALA A 66 -15.58 22.02 8.00
CA ALA A 66 -16.04 21.12 6.94
C ALA A 66 -16.37 19.71 7.41
N GLU A 67 -15.73 19.18 8.45
CA GLU A 67 -15.81 17.76 8.83
C GLU A 67 -17.24 17.31 9.13
N ALA A 68 -17.95 18.04 10.01
CA ALA A 68 -19.34 17.73 10.34
C ALA A 68 -20.26 17.80 9.10
N ARG A 69 -20.08 18.81 8.25
CA ARG A 69 -20.87 18.99 7.02
C ARG A 69 -20.64 17.88 6.00
N LEU A 70 -19.39 17.44 5.85
CA LEU A 70 -19.03 16.33 4.97
C LEU A 70 -19.57 15.00 5.51
N SER A 71 -19.49 14.79 6.83
CA SER A 71 -20.08 13.61 7.48
C SER A 71 -21.60 13.55 7.29
N ASP A 72 -22.31 14.66 7.46
CA ASP A 72 -23.77 14.73 7.27
C ASP A 72 -24.17 14.53 5.80
N ALA A 73 -23.32 14.91 4.84
CA ALA A 73 -23.60 14.74 3.42
C ALA A 73 -23.46 13.29 2.91
N TYR A 74 -22.75 12.43 3.65
CA TYR A 74 -22.49 11.03 3.28
C TYR A 74 -23.44 10.02 3.95
N ARG A 75 -24.20 10.47 4.96
CA ARG A 75 -25.25 9.69 5.65
C ARG A 75 -26.58 9.82 4.94
#